data_AF-A0A2E4WW39-F1
#
_entry.id   AF-A0A2E4WW39-F1
#
_cell.length_a   1.000
_cell.length_b   1.000
_cell.length_c   1.000
_cell.angle_alpha   90.00
_cell.angle_beta   90.00
_cell.angle_gamma   90.00
#
_symmetry.space_group_name_H-M   'P 1'
#
loop_
_entity.id
_entity.type
_entity.pdbx_description
1 polymer ?
#
loop_
_entity_poly.entity_id
_entity_poly.type
_entity_poly.pdbx_seq_one_letter_code
_entity_poly.pdbx_strand_id
1 'polypeptide(L)' 'MSVSSEKIPRRELPEFNESQESLVGGVIEDGFLRVALDDANQYGPHAMIILLFAVATFTAMALLLATLF' A
#
# COMPACT_ATOMS: atom_id res chain seq x y z
N MET A 1 -17.00 32.72 -27.95
CA MET A 1 -16.23 32.76 -26.70
C MET A 1 -15.86 31.32 -26.37
N SER A 2 -14.63 30.91 -26.65
CA SER A 2 -14.17 29.53 -26.43
C SER A 2 -13.86 29.37 -24.95
N VAL A 3 -14.67 28.57 -24.24
CA VAL A 3 -14.31 28.12 -22.90
C VAL A 3 -13.20 27.11 -23.10
N SER A 4 -11.96 27.55 -22.90
CA SER A 4 -10.81 26.63 -22.83
C SER A 4 -11.12 25.63 -21.73
N SER A 5 -11.37 24.37 -22.10
CA SER A 5 -11.48 23.28 -21.14
C SER A 5 -10.15 23.21 -20.40
N GLU A 6 -10.13 23.74 -19.19
CA GLU A 6 -8.92 23.83 -18.37
C GLU A 6 -8.53 22.42 -17.97
N LYS A 7 -7.67 21.81 -18.80
CA LYS A 7 -7.14 20.47 -18.57
C LYS A 7 -6.28 20.53 -17.32
N ILE A 8 -6.69 19.83 -16.27
CA ILE A 8 -5.87 19.70 -15.05
C ILE A 8 -4.48 19.20 -15.47
N PRO A 9 -3.39 19.92 -15.14
CA PRO A 9 -2.05 19.47 -15.43
C PRO A 9 -1.81 18.16 -14.65
N ARG A 10 -1.38 17.12 -15.37
CA ARG A 10 -1.02 15.85 -14.70
C ARG A 10 0.26 16.07 -13.91
N ARG A 11 0.27 15.63 -12.65
CA ARG A 11 1.52 15.51 -11.89
C ARG A 11 2.33 14.36 -12.50
N GLU A 12 3.65 14.51 -12.55
CA GLU A 12 4.55 13.40 -12.82
C GLU A 12 4.33 12.29 -11.76
N LEU A 13 4.49 11.04 -12.19
CA LEU A 13 4.39 9.90 -11.29
C LEU A 13 5.55 9.95 -10.28
N PRO A 14 5.33 9.58 -9.00
CA PRO A 14 6.42 9.37 -8.07
C PRO A 14 7.38 8.29 -8.58
N GLU A 15 8.68 8.47 -8.33
CA GLU A 15 9.69 7.44 -8.54
C GLU A 15 9.49 6.32 -7.51
N PHE A 16 9.52 5.07 -7.95
CA PHE A 16 9.51 3.89 -7.08
C PHE A 16 10.62 2.93 -7.52
N ASN A 17 11.08 2.07 -6.63
CA ASN A 17 12.08 1.07 -6.98
C ASN A 17 11.44 -0.08 -7.77
N GLU A 18 11.99 -0.43 -8.94
CA GLU A 18 11.59 -1.64 -9.64
C GLU A 18 12.42 -2.84 -9.18
N SER A 19 11.84 -3.63 -8.28
CA SER A 19 12.41 -4.91 -7.86
C SER A 19 12.37 -5.92 -9.02
N GLN A 20 13.49 -6.59 -9.29
CA GLN A 20 13.55 -7.75 -10.20
C GLN A 20 13.12 -9.07 -9.53
N GLU A 21 12.96 -9.05 -8.21
CA GLU A 21 12.53 -10.18 -7.42
C GLU A 21 11.02 -10.46 -7.55
N SER A 22 10.60 -11.64 -7.10
CA SER A 22 9.17 -11.96 -6.97
C SER A 22 8.47 -11.09 -5.92
N LEU A 23 7.14 -11.05 -5.90
CA LEU A 23 6.35 -10.25 -4.95
C LEU A 23 6.80 -10.40 -3.49
N VAL A 24 7.07 -11.63 -3.05
CA VAL A 24 7.52 -11.87 -1.68
C VAL A 24 8.96 -11.35 -1.48
N GLY A 25 9.83 -11.58 -2.47
CA GLY A 25 11.21 -11.09 -2.45
C GLY A 25 11.28 -9.57 -2.40
N GLY A 26 10.60 -8.88 -3.31
CA GLY A 26 10.58 -7.42 -3.36
C GLY A 26 9.97 -6.77 -2.12
N VAL A 27 8.96 -7.38 -1.50
CA VAL A 27 8.39 -6.88 -0.23
C VAL A 27 9.37 -7.04 0.95
N ILE A 28 10.13 -8.14 0.98
CA ILE A 28 11.11 -8.39 2.04
C ILE A 28 12.35 -7.50 1.88
N GLU A 29 12.85 -7.36 0.65
CA GLU A 29 14.06 -6.59 0.31
C GLU A 29 13.93 -5.11 0.71
N ASP A 30 12.83 -4.47 0.32
CA ASP A 30 12.58 -3.05 0.63
C ASP A 30 11.91 -2.83 2.00
N GLY A 31 11.51 -3.91 2.65
CA GLY A 31 10.85 -3.93 3.96
C GLY A 31 9.33 -3.78 3.87
N PHE A 32 8.62 -4.72 4.49
CA PHE A 32 7.15 -4.83 4.42
C PHE A 32 6.40 -3.52 4.71
N LEU A 33 6.74 -2.82 5.79
CA LEU A 33 6.06 -1.58 6.18
C LEU A 33 6.37 -0.43 5.22
N ARG A 34 7.60 -0.36 4.71
CA ARG A 34 8.04 0.70 3.78
C ARG A 34 7.36 0.53 2.43
N VAL A 35 7.24 -0.71 1.96
CA VAL A 35 6.48 -1.04 0.75
C VAL A 35 4.98 -0.78 0.94
N ALA A 36 4.39 -1.17 2.08
CA ALA A 36 2.95 -1.02 2.33
C ALA A 36 2.49 0.43 2.57
N LEU A 37 3.31 1.30 3.17
CA LEU A 37 2.93 2.66 3.58
C LEU A 37 3.51 3.75 2.67
N ASP A 38 4.75 3.58 2.22
CA ASP A 38 5.47 4.58 1.42
C ASP A 38 5.51 4.24 -0.08
N ASP A 39 4.89 3.13 -0.49
CA ASP A 39 4.89 2.62 -1.88
C ASP A 39 6.31 2.52 -2.46
N ALA A 40 7.25 2.04 -1.63
CA ALA A 40 8.68 2.05 -1.94
C ALA A 40 9.07 1.25 -3.21
N ASN A 41 8.22 0.32 -3.65
CA ASN A 41 8.36 -0.43 -4.89
C ASN A 41 6.99 -0.81 -5.48
N GLN A 42 7.01 -1.46 -6.65
CA GLN A 42 5.81 -1.88 -7.39
C GLN A 42 4.82 -2.80 -6.62
N TYR A 43 5.22 -3.38 -5.49
CA TYR A 43 4.38 -4.28 -4.70
C TYR A 43 3.57 -3.57 -3.61
N GLY A 44 3.62 -2.24 -3.50
CA GLY A 44 2.89 -1.47 -2.49
C GLY A 44 1.40 -1.82 -2.39
N PRO A 45 0.62 -1.87 -3.49
CA PRO A 45 -0.79 -2.26 -3.43
C PRO A 45 -1.04 -3.64 -2.83
N HIS A 46 -0.14 -4.60 -3.08
CA HIS A 46 -0.24 -5.94 -2.52
C HIS A 46 0.12 -5.94 -1.03
N ALA A 47 1.20 -5.27 -0.64
CA ALA A 47 1.62 -5.14 0.75
C ALA A 47 0.57 -4.40 1.60
N MET A 48 -0.09 -3.39 1.04
CA MET A 48 -1.19 -2.66 1.69
C MET A 48 -2.39 -3.56 1.97
N ILE A 49 -2.78 -4.43 1.03
CA ILE A 49 -3.88 -5.38 1.27
C ILE A 49 -3.52 -6.37 2.38
N ILE A 50 -2.28 -6.88 2.38
CA ILE A 50 -1.80 -7.78 3.43
C ILE A 50 -1.83 -7.07 4.80
N LEU A 51 -1.37 -5.81 4.86
CA LEU A 51 -1.41 -5.01 6.07
C LEU A 51 -2.84 -4.78 6.57
N LEU A 52 -3.78 -4.49 5.66
CA LEU A 52 -5.19 -4.32 6.00
C LEU A 52 -5.77 -5.58 6.65
N PHE A 53 -5.53 -6.76 6.08
CA PHE A 53 -5.98 -8.01 6.67
C PHE A 53 -5.35 -8.25 8.04
N ALA A 54 -4.04 -8.01 8.19
CA ALA A 54 -3.35 -8.18 9.47
C ALA A 54 -3.96 -7.30 10.57
N VAL A 55 -4.16 -6.01 10.29
CA VAL A 55 -4.75 -5.05 11.25
C VAL A 55 -6.22 -5.38 11.53
N ALA A 56 -7.00 -5.73 10.51
CA ALA A 56 -8.40 -6.11 10.66
C ALA A 56 -8.54 -7.37 11.53
N THR A 57 -7.75 -8.41 11.26
CA THR A 57 -7.75 -9.64 12.05
C THR A 57 -7.31 -9.38 13.49
N PHE A 58 -6.25 -8.61 13.71
CA PHE A 58 -5.80 -8.24 15.05
C PHE A 58 -6.91 -7.49 15.82
N THR A 59 -7.57 -6.53 15.17
CA THR A 59 -8.66 -5.76 15.77
C THR A 59 -9.85 -6.66 16.11
N ALA A 60 -10.28 -7.51 15.17
CA ALA A 60 -11.38 -8.44 15.38
C ALA A 60 -11.09 -9.42 16.54
N MET A 61 -9.86 -9.93 16.61
CA MET A 61 -9.42 -10.82 17.68
C MET A 61 -9.37 -10.11 19.04
N ALA A 62 -8.88 -8.86 19.08
CA ALA A 62 -8.88 -8.06 20.30
C ALA A 62 -10.30 -7.82 20.83
N LEU A 63 -11.24 -7.47 19.94
CA LEU A 63 -12.66 -7.30 20.30
C LEU A 63 -13.31 -8.61 20.75
N LEU A 64 -13.00 -9.72 20.08
CA LEU A 64 -13.49 -11.04 20.47
C LEU A 64 -13.01 -11.41 21.88
N LEU A 65 -11.71 -11.29 22.16
CA LEU A 65 -11.16 -11.57 23.49
C LEU A 65 -11.75 -10.65 24.55
N ALA A 66 -11.88 -9.36 24.27
CA ALA A 66 -12.46 -8.38 25.20
C ALA A 66 -13.94 -8.63 25.52
N THR A 67 -14.66 -9.39 24.69
CA THR A 67 -16.07 -9.74 24.92
C THR A 67 -16.25 -11.14 25.53
N LEU A 68 -15.23 -11.98 25.48
CA LEU A 68 -15.22 -13.34 26.05
C LEU A 68 -14.88 -13.38 27.55
N PHE A 69 -14.19 -12.36 28.06
CA PHE A 69 -13.80 -12.19 29.46
C PHE A 69 -14.56 -11.02 30.09
#